data_AF-E6QNF4-F1
#
_entry.id   AF-E6QNF4-F1
#
_cell.length_a   1.000
_cell.length_b   1.000
_cell.length_c   1.000
_cell.angle_alpha   90.00
_cell.angle_beta   90.00
_cell.angle_gamma   90.00
#
_symmetry.space_group_name_H-M   'P 1'
#
loop_
_entity.id
_entity.type
_entity.pdbx_description
1 polymer ?
#
loop_
_entity_poly.entity_id
_entity_poly.type
_entity_poly.pdbx_seq_one_letter_code
_entity_poly.pdbx_strand_id
1 'polypeptide(L)'
;MRGKASAVFDSEVPRTPHPESRIPNPVLHSLGLADYQSTWDAMKKFTAERTPETRDEIWLLQHPPTYTQGLAGKPEHLLNPTDIPVVKIDRGGQITYHGPGQIVAYLLLDMRRWKIGVRELVNVMENSVIDLLAEFGVHAVHRVDAPGVYVSGAKIAALGLKIKHGYCYHGLSFNVDMDLSPFNNINPCGYQGLQVTQACALGVTANLNELQAQLAQNLIHGLQRHLASAGTAHQ
;
A
#
# COMPACT_ATOMS: atom_id res chain seq x y z
N MET A 1 57.73 -49.42 13.17
CA MET A 1 56.49 -50.06 13.69
C MET A 1 55.85 -49.10 14.69
N ARG A 2 54.52 -48.89 14.57
CA ARG A 2 53.60 -48.14 15.49
C ARG A 2 53.79 -46.61 15.40
N GLY A 3 52.82 -45.81 14.92
CA GLY A 3 51.43 -45.59 15.40
C GLY A 3 51.45 -44.31 16.26
N LYS A 4 50.58 -43.31 16.21
CA LYS A 4 49.23 -43.09 15.68
C LYS A 4 49.04 -41.60 15.40
N ALA A 5 48.17 -41.27 14.44
CA ALA A 5 47.55 -39.96 14.31
C ALA A 5 46.63 -39.68 15.52
N SER A 6 46.55 -38.42 15.95
CA SER A 6 45.45 -37.93 16.79
C SER A 6 45.02 -36.58 16.24
N ALA A 7 43.94 -36.63 15.45
CA ALA A 7 43.16 -35.46 15.09
C ALA A 7 42.32 -35.08 16.32
N VAL A 8 42.45 -33.84 16.77
CA VAL A 8 41.57 -33.27 17.78
C VAL A 8 40.24 -32.96 17.08
N PHE A 9 39.20 -33.67 17.50
CA PHE A 9 37.82 -33.37 17.13
C PHE A 9 37.41 -32.08 17.85
N ASP A 10 37.24 -31.00 17.10
CA ASP A 10 36.49 -29.85 17.60
C ASP A 10 35.02 -30.27 17.70
N SER A 11 34.51 -30.21 18.93
CA SER A 11 33.15 -30.52 19.30
C SER A 11 32.18 -29.63 18.52
N GLU A 12 31.32 -30.24 17.71
CA GLU A 12 30.15 -29.57 17.13
C GLU A 12 29.30 -28.99 18.25
N VAL A 13 29.26 -27.66 18.32
CA VAL A 13 28.23 -26.92 19.04
C VAL A 13 26.89 -27.33 18.44
N PRO A 14 25.89 -27.79 19.23
CA PRO A 14 24.57 -28.12 18.70
C PRO A 14 23.99 -26.85 18.06
N ARG A 15 23.81 -26.88 16.74
CA ARG A 15 23.06 -25.84 16.04
C ARG A 15 21.64 -25.88 16.59
N THR A 16 21.26 -24.86 17.35
CA THR A 16 19.86 -24.63 17.69
C THR A 16 19.06 -24.65 16.39
N PRO A 17 17.95 -25.41 16.31
CA PRO A 17 17.11 -25.40 15.11
C PRO A 17 16.70 -23.96 14.81
N HIS A 18 17.01 -23.49 13.60
CA HIS A 18 16.46 -22.23 13.10
C HIS A 18 14.94 -22.34 13.17
N PRO A 19 14.22 -21.38 13.78
CA PRO A 19 12.78 -21.37 13.67
C PRO A 19 12.47 -21.25 12.18
N GLU A 20 11.79 -22.25 11.63
CA GLU A 20 11.22 -22.20 10.29
C GLU A 20 10.57 -20.82 10.12
N SER A 21 10.98 -20.08 9.09
CA SER A 21 10.66 -18.67 8.95
C SER A 21 9.15 -18.48 8.90
N ARG A 22 8.55 -18.04 10.01
CA ARG A 22 7.13 -17.73 10.06
C ARG A 22 6.84 -16.69 8.98
N ILE A 23 5.92 -17.01 8.07
CA ILE A 23 5.49 -16.09 7.00
C ILE A 23 5.14 -14.75 7.67
N PRO A 24 5.74 -13.61 7.24
CA PRO A 24 5.44 -12.33 7.84
C PRO A 24 3.93 -12.04 7.80
N ASN A 25 3.41 -11.48 8.89
CA ASN A 25 2.01 -11.11 9.00
C ASN A 25 1.91 -9.71 9.64
N PRO A 26 1.60 -8.66 8.83
CA PRO A 26 1.46 -7.31 9.31
C PRO A 26 0.38 -7.18 10.40
N VAL A 27 0.58 -6.26 11.33
CA VAL A 27 -0.47 -5.88 12.29
C VAL A 27 -1.45 -4.95 11.59
N LEU A 28 -2.74 -5.23 11.70
CA LEU A 28 -3.79 -4.38 11.15
C LEU A 28 -4.22 -3.33 12.19
N HIS A 29 -4.29 -2.07 11.77
CA HIS A 29 -4.83 -0.98 12.58
C HIS A 29 -6.01 -0.33 11.85
N SER A 30 -7.17 -0.30 12.49
CA SER A 30 -8.34 0.46 12.01
C SER A 30 -8.38 1.80 12.75
N LEU A 31 -8.11 2.90 12.06
CA LEU A 31 -8.02 4.23 12.67
C LEU A 31 -9.31 5.07 12.51
N GLY A 32 -10.26 4.58 11.70
CA GLY A 32 -11.51 5.32 11.43
C GLY A 32 -11.25 6.58 10.60
N LEU A 33 -11.92 7.69 10.95
CA LEU A 33 -11.67 8.99 10.35
C LEU A 33 -10.50 9.68 11.07
N ALA A 34 -9.38 9.88 10.37
CA ALA A 34 -8.17 10.41 10.97
C ALA A 34 -7.67 11.66 10.23
N ASP A 35 -7.13 12.62 10.97
CA ASP A 35 -6.49 13.81 10.38
C ASP A 35 -5.27 13.42 9.53
N TYR A 36 -5.13 14.10 8.39
CA TYR A 36 -4.10 13.76 7.41
C TYR A 36 -2.68 14.02 7.94
N GLN A 37 -2.45 15.21 8.51
CA GLN A 37 -1.12 15.66 8.91
C GLN A 37 -0.57 14.79 10.06
N SER A 38 -1.36 14.59 11.11
CA SER A 38 -0.99 13.76 12.26
C SER A 38 -0.75 12.30 11.89
N THR A 39 -1.53 11.74 10.97
CA THR A 39 -1.34 10.37 10.47
C THR A 39 -0.06 10.27 9.64
N TRP A 40 0.24 11.25 8.78
CA TRP A 40 1.48 11.28 8.03
C TRP A 40 2.71 11.44 8.93
N ASP A 41 2.63 12.28 9.97
CA ASP A 41 3.69 12.41 10.97
C ASP A 41 3.91 11.10 11.73
N ALA A 42 2.83 10.38 12.08
CA ALA A 42 2.93 9.05 12.68
C ALA A 42 3.61 8.03 11.75
N MET A 43 3.28 8.02 10.45
CA MET A 43 3.95 7.15 9.47
C MET A 43 5.45 7.43 9.39
N LYS A 44 5.83 8.71 9.34
CA LYS A 44 7.25 9.13 9.30
C LYS A 44 7.98 8.71 10.57
N LYS A 45 7.37 8.93 11.74
CA LYS A 45 7.93 8.57 13.04
C LYS A 45 8.12 7.06 13.15
N PHE A 46 7.07 6.27 12.88
CA PHE A 46 7.14 4.81 12.84
C PHE A 46 8.28 4.32 11.93
N THR A 47 8.37 4.90 10.73
CA THR A 47 9.41 4.53 9.75
C THR A 47 10.82 4.92 10.20
N ALA A 48 10.98 5.99 10.97
CA ALA A 48 12.28 6.44 11.45
C ALA A 48 12.76 5.66 12.69
N GLU A 49 11.84 5.24 13.55
CA GLU A 49 12.13 4.59 14.83
C GLU A 49 12.18 3.05 14.74
N ARG A 50 11.69 2.47 13.63
CA ARG A 50 11.65 1.02 13.46
C ARG A 50 13.04 0.37 13.38
N THR A 51 13.11 -0.84 13.92
CA THR A 51 14.25 -1.75 13.82
C THR A 51 13.88 -2.97 12.96
N PRO A 52 14.84 -3.85 12.60
CA PRO A 52 14.54 -5.10 11.91
C PRO A 52 13.53 -6.01 12.65
N GLU A 53 13.38 -5.85 13.97
CA GLU A 53 12.45 -6.59 14.82
C GLU A 53 11.05 -5.96 14.87
N THR A 54 10.90 -4.68 14.50
CA THR A 54 9.60 -4.01 14.44
C THR A 54 8.70 -4.69 13.42
N ARG A 55 7.53 -5.14 13.85
CA ARG A 55 6.53 -5.78 12.98
C ARG A 55 6.05 -4.79 11.93
N ASP A 56 5.75 -5.30 10.73
CA ASP A 56 5.09 -4.50 9.71
C ASP A 56 3.66 -4.17 10.13
N GLU A 57 3.13 -3.07 9.62
CA GLU A 57 1.76 -2.63 9.90
C GLU A 57 1.03 -2.25 8.61
N ILE A 58 -0.29 -2.47 8.61
CA ILE A 58 -1.20 -1.89 7.61
C ILE A 58 -2.23 -1.05 8.37
N TRP A 59 -2.29 0.24 8.06
CA TRP A 59 -3.25 1.16 8.67
C TRP A 59 -4.40 1.40 7.70
N LEU A 60 -5.61 1.19 8.17
CA LEU A 60 -6.85 1.30 7.42
C LEU A 60 -7.68 2.44 8.01
N LEU A 61 -8.02 3.41 7.17
CA LEU A 61 -8.62 4.65 7.62
C LEU A 61 -9.33 5.39 6.49
N GLN A 62 -9.94 6.51 6.85
CA GLN A 62 -10.44 7.54 5.96
C GLN A 62 -9.85 8.88 6.42
N HIS A 63 -9.84 9.87 5.54
CA HIS A 63 -9.46 11.24 5.90
C HIS A 63 -10.64 12.21 5.76
N PRO A 64 -10.69 13.28 6.56
CA PRO A 64 -11.44 14.47 6.20
C PRO A 64 -11.03 14.99 4.81
N PRO A 65 -11.88 15.77 4.13
CA PRO A 65 -11.56 16.34 2.82
C PRO A 65 -10.18 16.99 2.80
N THR A 66 -9.26 16.44 2.01
CA THR A 66 -7.85 16.88 1.94
C THR A 66 -7.29 16.61 0.55
N TYR A 67 -6.66 17.62 -0.04
CA TYR A 67 -5.80 17.41 -1.20
C TYR A 67 -4.37 17.12 -0.75
N THR A 68 -3.72 16.19 -1.44
CA THR A 68 -2.31 15.89 -1.18
C THR A 68 -1.50 16.00 -2.44
N GLN A 69 -0.35 16.67 -2.35
CA GLN A 69 0.56 16.91 -3.46
C GLN A 69 1.87 16.17 -3.22
N GLY A 70 2.08 15.09 -3.99
CA GLY A 70 3.31 14.30 -3.94
C GLY A 70 4.50 14.99 -4.59
N LEU A 71 5.65 14.30 -4.60
CA LEU A 71 6.94 14.84 -5.05
C LEU A 71 6.95 15.31 -6.52
N ALA A 72 6.15 14.69 -7.39
CA ALA A 72 6.05 15.09 -8.79
C ALA A 72 4.92 16.11 -9.03
N GLY A 73 4.20 16.51 -7.98
CA GLY A 73 3.07 17.42 -8.08
C GLY A 73 3.50 18.87 -8.29
N LYS A 74 2.88 19.54 -9.25
CA LYS A 74 3.03 20.97 -9.50
C LYS A 74 1.79 21.75 -9.02
N PRO A 75 1.94 23.00 -8.55
CA PRO A 75 0.81 23.82 -8.08
C PRO A 75 -0.31 23.96 -9.12
N GLU A 76 0.04 23.99 -10.41
CA GLU A 76 -0.88 24.07 -11.56
C GLU A 76 -1.84 22.89 -11.69
N HIS A 77 -1.64 21.78 -10.97
CA HIS A 77 -2.59 20.68 -10.96
C HIS A 77 -3.79 20.93 -10.06
N LEU A 78 -3.78 21.99 -9.24
CA LEU A 78 -4.98 22.55 -8.63
C LEU A 78 -5.56 23.58 -9.60
N LEU A 79 -6.71 23.26 -10.19
CA LEU A 79 -7.33 24.05 -11.25
C LEU A 79 -8.05 25.28 -10.70
N ASN A 80 -8.70 25.13 -9.55
CA ASN A 80 -9.50 26.16 -8.90
C ASN A 80 -9.11 26.27 -7.42
N PRO A 81 -9.14 27.48 -6.83
CA PRO A 81 -9.09 27.65 -5.38
C PRO A 81 -10.25 26.91 -4.70
N THR A 82 -9.98 26.31 -3.54
CA THR A 82 -10.98 25.59 -2.72
C THR A 82 -10.72 25.84 -1.24
N ASP A 83 -11.71 25.57 -0.40
CA ASP A 83 -11.55 25.57 1.07
C ASP A 83 -10.93 24.26 1.60
N ILE A 84 -10.67 23.29 0.72
CA ILE A 84 -10.05 22.01 1.09
C ILE A 84 -8.52 22.21 1.19
N PRO A 85 -7.89 21.84 2.32
CA PRO A 85 -6.45 22.04 2.49
C PRO A 85 -5.63 21.23 1.50
N VAL A 86 -4.52 21.83 1.03
CA VAL A 86 -3.53 21.16 0.18
C VAL A 86 -2.27 20.88 1.00
N VAL A 87 -2.01 19.61 1.28
CA VAL A 87 -0.83 19.16 2.03
C VAL A 87 0.25 18.69 1.07
N LYS A 88 1.43 19.32 1.13
CA LYS A 88 2.62 18.87 0.36
C LYS A 88 3.29 17.73 1.10
N ILE A 89 3.45 16.60 0.42
CA ILE A 89 3.91 15.34 1.03
C ILE A 89 5.02 14.67 0.21
N ASP A 90 5.58 13.61 0.79
CA ASP A 90 6.77 12.94 0.29
C ASP A 90 6.52 11.63 -0.47
N ARG A 91 5.26 11.29 -0.77
CA ARG A 91 4.94 10.14 -1.64
C ARG A 91 5.26 10.44 -3.11
N GLY A 92 5.46 9.39 -3.88
CA GLY A 92 5.45 9.46 -5.34
C GLY A 92 4.10 9.93 -5.91
N GLY A 93 4.11 10.33 -7.18
CA GLY A 93 2.93 10.84 -7.88
C GLY A 93 2.70 12.34 -7.67
N GLN A 94 1.58 12.81 -8.20
CA GLN A 94 1.24 14.23 -8.28
C GLN A 94 0.15 14.57 -7.22
N ILE A 95 -0.85 15.37 -7.59
CA ILE A 95 -1.99 15.71 -6.73
C ILE A 95 -3.04 14.58 -6.70
N THR A 96 -3.71 14.41 -5.55
CA THR A 96 -4.93 13.59 -5.40
C THR A 96 -5.82 14.16 -4.30
N TYR A 97 -7.04 13.64 -4.20
CA TYR A 97 -8.01 13.96 -3.16
C TYR A 97 -8.30 12.75 -2.26
N HIS A 98 -8.50 13.02 -0.97
CA HIS A 98 -9.00 12.08 0.03
C HIS A 98 -10.20 12.69 0.75
N GLY A 99 -11.18 11.86 1.11
CA GLY A 99 -12.36 12.30 1.86
C GLY A 99 -13.12 11.12 2.47
N PRO A 100 -14.16 11.39 3.27
CA PRO A 100 -15.05 10.36 3.79
C PRO A 100 -15.67 9.54 2.66
N GLY A 101 -15.80 8.23 2.87
CA GLY A 101 -16.23 7.27 1.85
C GLY A 101 -15.10 6.66 1.01
N GLN A 102 -13.85 7.06 1.26
CA GLN A 102 -12.67 6.49 0.61
C GLN A 102 -11.88 5.64 1.60
N ILE A 103 -11.60 4.39 1.25
CA ILE A 103 -10.69 3.55 2.04
C ILE A 103 -9.27 3.96 1.70
N VAL A 104 -8.48 4.30 2.72
CA VAL A 104 -7.04 4.52 2.61
C VAL A 104 -6.34 3.39 3.37
N ALA A 105 -5.43 2.69 2.68
CA ALA A 105 -4.60 1.66 3.26
C ALA A 105 -3.14 2.08 3.17
N TYR A 106 -2.51 2.35 4.31
CA TYR A 106 -1.08 2.63 4.41
C TYR A 106 -0.32 1.37 4.77
N LEU A 107 0.70 1.04 3.97
CA LEU A 107 1.54 -0.14 4.08
C LEU A 107 2.90 0.26 4.67
N LEU A 108 3.08 0.03 5.97
CA LEU A 108 4.29 0.35 6.70
C LEU A 108 5.20 -0.89 6.76
N LEU A 109 5.87 -1.18 5.64
CA LEU A 109 6.55 -2.46 5.41
C LEU A 109 8.08 -2.36 5.39
N ASP A 110 8.76 -3.40 5.85
CA ASP A 110 10.16 -3.68 5.54
C ASP A 110 10.28 -4.43 4.22
N MET A 111 10.71 -3.75 3.17
CA MET A 111 10.80 -4.30 1.82
C MET A 111 11.74 -5.51 1.75
N ARG A 112 12.77 -5.56 2.62
CA ARG A 112 13.76 -6.64 2.65
C ARG A 112 13.15 -7.91 3.23
N ARG A 113 12.33 -7.76 4.28
CA ARG A 113 11.58 -8.86 4.90
C ARG A 113 10.65 -9.54 3.89
N TRP A 114 10.05 -8.76 3.00
CA TRP A 114 9.15 -9.24 1.96
C TRP A 114 9.84 -9.62 0.65
N LYS A 115 11.16 -9.40 0.52
CA LYS A 115 11.91 -9.59 -0.73
C LYS A 115 11.19 -8.98 -1.94
N ILE A 116 10.64 -7.79 -1.76
CA ILE A 116 9.76 -7.13 -2.73
C ILE A 116 10.38 -5.81 -3.20
N GLY A 117 10.34 -5.56 -4.51
CA GLY A 117 10.70 -4.28 -5.08
C GLY A 117 9.49 -3.34 -5.17
N VAL A 118 9.71 -2.09 -5.57
CA VAL A 118 8.64 -1.08 -5.65
C VAL A 118 7.58 -1.48 -6.68
N ARG A 119 8.01 -1.97 -7.85
CA ARG A 119 7.10 -2.36 -8.93
C ARG A 119 6.23 -3.55 -8.52
N GLU A 120 6.83 -4.54 -7.86
CA GLU A 120 6.14 -5.72 -7.36
C GLU A 120 5.14 -5.34 -6.27
N LEU A 121 5.50 -4.42 -5.36
CA LEU A 121 4.57 -3.93 -4.34
C LEU A 121 3.40 -3.14 -4.95
N VAL A 122 3.65 -2.34 -5.99
CA VAL A 122 2.58 -1.68 -6.77
C VAL A 122 1.64 -2.72 -7.38
N ASN A 123 2.17 -3.75 -8.03
CA ASN A 123 1.36 -4.83 -8.60
C ASN A 123 0.54 -5.57 -7.52
N VAL A 124 1.11 -5.83 -6.33
CA VAL A 124 0.38 -6.45 -5.21
C VAL A 124 -0.81 -5.58 -4.80
N MET A 125 -0.62 -4.27 -4.64
CA MET A 125 -1.70 -3.36 -4.27
C MET A 125 -2.77 -3.25 -5.37
N GLU A 126 -2.37 -3.14 -6.63
CA GLU A 126 -3.29 -3.09 -7.78
C GLU A 126 -4.12 -4.36 -7.86
N ASN A 127 -3.48 -5.53 -7.81
CA ASN A 127 -4.17 -6.81 -7.84
C ASN A 127 -5.06 -7.02 -6.61
N SER A 128 -4.71 -6.49 -5.44
CA SER A 128 -5.56 -6.62 -4.25
C SER A 128 -6.91 -5.91 -4.41
N VAL A 129 -6.93 -4.77 -5.10
CA VAL A 129 -8.18 -4.06 -5.42
C VAL A 129 -8.91 -4.71 -6.59
N ILE A 130 -8.19 -5.21 -7.60
CA ILE A 130 -8.80 -5.95 -8.72
C ILE A 130 -9.48 -7.23 -8.22
N ASP A 131 -8.79 -8.02 -7.40
CA ASP A 131 -9.30 -9.25 -6.78
C ASP A 131 -10.57 -8.93 -5.96
N LEU A 132 -10.52 -7.85 -5.15
CA LEU A 132 -11.67 -7.37 -4.37
C LEU A 132 -12.87 -7.05 -5.28
N LEU A 133 -12.67 -6.27 -6.34
CA LEU A 133 -13.74 -5.88 -7.25
C LEU A 133 -14.32 -7.06 -8.04
N ALA A 134 -13.49 -8.06 -8.36
CA ALA A 134 -13.91 -9.26 -9.06
C ALA A 134 -14.90 -10.10 -8.23
N GLU A 135 -14.81 -10.08 -6.90
CA GLU A 135 -15.79 -10.72 -6.00
C GLU A 135 -17.21 -10.15 -6.15
N PHE A 136 -17.31 -8.89 -6.60
CA PHE A 136 -18.58 -8.21 -6.89
C PHE A 136 -18.93 -8.19 -8.38
N GLY A 137 -18.22 -8.97 -9.22
CA GLY A 137 -18.45 -9.01 -10.66
C GLY A 137 -18.00 -7.75 -11.40
N VAL A 138 -17.22 -6.88 -10.77
CA VAL A 138 -16.70 -5.65 -11.38
C VAL A 138 -15.35 -5.95 -12.03
N HIS A 139 -15.30 -5.82 -13.36
CA HIS A 139 -14.05 -5.99 -14.09
C HIS A 139 -13.16 -4.74 -14.01
N ALA A 140 -12.06 -4.86 -13.28
CA ALA A 140 -11.07 -3.81 -13.12
C ALA A 140 -9.71 -4.21 -13.72
N VAL A 141 -8.94 -3.22 -14.15
CA VAL A 141 -7.61 -3.40 -14.74
C VAL A 141 -6.62 -2.40 -14.16
N HIS A 142 -5.35 -2.76 -14.19
CA HIS A 142 -4.25 -1.84 -13.94
C HIS A 142 -3.61 -1.38 -15.26
N ARG A 143 -2.79 -0.33 -15.22
CA ARG A 143 -2.16 0.26 -16.40
C ARG A 143 -0.68 0.48 -16.17
N VAL A 144 0.15 0.03 -17.12
CA VAL A 144 1.62 0.16 -17.06
C VAL A 144 2.06 1.63 -17.10
N ASP A 145 1.37 2.45 -17.89
CA ASP A 145 1.70 3.86 -18.11
C ASP A 145 1.13 4.80 -17.04
N ALA A 146 0.14 4.35 -16.28
CA ALA A 146 -0.55 5.16 -15.29
C ALA A 146 -0.95 4.31 -14.06
N PRO A 147 -0.08 4.21 -13.04
CA PRO A 147 -0.36 3.42 -11.84
C PRO A 147 -1.71 3.76 -11.20
N GLY A 148 -2.43 2.73 -10.79
CA GLY A 148 -3.84 2.84 -10.42
C GLY A 148 -4.66 1.64 -10.86
N VAL A 149 -5.87 1.55 -10.32
CA VAL A 149 -6.88 0.59 -10.75
C VAL A 149 -8.01 1.34 -11.44
N TYR A 150 -8.49 0.79 -12.54
CA TYR A 150 -9.44 1.42 -13.45
C TYR A 150 -10.59 0.47 -13.80
N VAL A 151 -11.79 1.03 -13.92
CA VAL A 151 -12.99 0.34 -14.44
C VAL A 151 -13.49 1.15 -15.61
N SER A 152 -13.59 0.53 -16.79
CA SER A 152 -14.02 1.21 -18.03
C SER A 152 -13.25 2.52 -18.31
N GLY A 153 -11.95 2.55 -17.99
CA GLY A 153 -11.08 3.71 -18.17
C GLY A 153 -11.14 4.77 -17.06
N ALA A 154 -12.13 4.72 -16.16
CA ALA A 154 -12.22 5.61 -15.00
C ALA A 154 -11.41 5.05 -13.81
N LYS A 155 -10.64 5.90 -13.13
CA LYS A 155 -9.82 5.50 -11.99
C LYS A 155 -10.68 5.28 -10.75
N ILE A 156 -10.56 4.09 -10.13
CA ILE A 156 -11.25 3.74 -8.88
C ILE A 156 -10.29 3.67 -7.68
N ALA A 157 -9.00 3.39 -7.93
CA ALA A 157 -7.98 3.38 -6.89
C ALA A 157 -6.70 4.10 -7.35
N ALA A 158 -6.12 4.88 -6.45
CA ALA A 158 -4.84 5.56 -6.63
C ALA A 158 -3.78 4.95 -5.71
N LEU A 159 -2.53 4.96 -6.16
CA LEU A 159 -1.40 4.39 -5.44
C LEU A 159 -0.27 5.41 -5.35
N GLY A 160 0.41 5.43 -4.21
CA GLY A 160 1.57 6.28 -4.00
C GLY A 160 2.34 5.84 -2.76
N LEU A 161 3.64 5.62 -2.94
CA LEU A 161 4.53 5.11 -1.90
C LEU A 161 5.67 6.07 -1.63
N LYS A 162 6.26 5.94 -0.44
CA LYS A 162 7.58 6.47 -0.10
C LYS A 162 8.45 5.33 0.41
N ILE A 163 9.63 5.19 -0.18
CA ILE A 163 10.69 4.30 0.33
C ILE A 163 11.77 5.14 1.00
N LYS A 164 12.13 4.78 2.23
CA LYS A 164 13.23 5.38 2.99
C LYS A 164 13.99 4.28 3.72
N HIS A 165 15.29 4.15 3.45
CA HIS A 165 16.18 3.12 4.05
C HIS A 165 15.72 1.66 3.91
N GLY A 166 14.93 1.34 2.87
CA GLY A 166 14.36 -0.01 2.67
C GLY A 166 13.00 -0.23 3.34
N TYR A 167 12.47 0.79 4.01
CA TYR A 167 11.13 0.79 4.59
C TYR A 167 10.16 1.58 3.71
N CYS A 168 8.94 1.08 3.60
CA CYS A 168 7.83 1.70 2.86
C CYS A 168 6.82 2.32 3.83
N TYR A 169 6.18 3.43 3.42
CA TYR A 169 4.92 3.95 3.95
C TYR A 169 4.16 4.71 2.84
N HIS A 170 2.98 5.23 3.18
CA HIS A 170 1.85 5.48 2.26
C HIS A 170 1.31 4.16 1.70
N GLY A 171 0.63 4.15 0.56
CA GLY A 171 -0.05 2.95 0.08
C GLY A 171 -1.03 3.25 -1.03
N LEU A 172 -2.29 2.85 -0.83
CA LEU A 172 -3.36 3.01 -1.80
C LEU A 172 -4.59 3.69 -1.19
N SER A 173 -5.38 4.32 -2.06
CA SER A 173 -6.71 4.84 -1.74
C SER A 173 -7.73 4.26 -2.72
N PHE A 174 -8.82 3.69 -2.22
CA PHE A 174 -9.89 3.04 -2.98
C PHE A 174 -11.21 3.78 -2.75
N ASN A 175 -11.82 4.27 -3.82
CA ASN A 175 -13.06 5.04 -3.78
C ASN A 175 -14.25 4.10 -3.61
N VAL A 176 -14.98 4.21 -2.49
CA VAL A 176 -16.13 3.34 -2.21
C VAL A 176 -17.44 4.08 -2.37
N ASP A 177 -17.68 5.09 -1.53
CA ASP A 177 -18.91 5.88 -1.49
C ASP A 177 -18.61 7.28 -0.95
N MET A 178 -17.88 8.06 -1.75
CA MET A 178 -17.36 9.37 -1.40
C MET A 178 -17.93 10.48 -2.30
N ASP A 179 -17.78 11.73 -1.86
CA ASP A 179 -17.97 12.86 -2.76
C ASP A 179 -16.82 12.93 -3.78
N LEU A 180 -17.12 12.69 -5.05
CA LEU A 180 -16.17 12.78 -6.16
C LEU A 180 -16.02 14.20 -6.71
N SER A 181 -16.89 15.14 -6.36
CA SER A 181 -16.87 16.51 -6.89
C SER A 181 -15.52 17.24 -6.72
N PRO A 182 -14.73 17.03 -5.64
CA PRO A 182 -13.43 17.66 -5.48
C PRO A 182 -12.39 17.21 -6.52
N PHE A 183 -12.57 16.06 -7.19
CA PHE A 183 -11.69 15.66 -8.29
C PHE A 183 -11.81 16.58 -9.51
N ASN A 184 -12.93 17.30 -9.67
CA ASN A 184 -13.11 18.26 -10.77
C ASN A 184 -12.22 19.50 -10.64
N ASN A 185 -11.69 19.77 -9.44
CA ASN A 185 -10.81 20.91 -9.18
C ASN A 185 -9.33 20.56 -9.33
N ILE A 186 -8.99 19.32 -9.73
CA ILE A 186 -7.62 18.89 -9.88
C ILE A 186 -7.39 18.15 -11.21
N ASN A 187 -6.14 18.11 -11.66
CA ASN A 187 -5.69 17.17 -12.69
C ASN A 187 -5.04 15.96 -12.00
N PRO A 188 -5.79 14.90 -11.64
CA PRO A 188 -5.23 13.76 -10.94
C PRO A 188 -4.19 13.07 -11.82
N CYS A 189 -3.03 12.76 -11.24
CA CYS A 189 -1.89 12.20 -11.96
C CYS A 189 -1.41 13.04 -13.17
N GLY A 190 -1.79 14.31 -13.27
CA GLY A 190 -1.40 15.23 -14.35
C GLY A 190 -2.14 15.03 -15.66
N TYR A 191 -3.14 14.14 -15.70
CA TYR A 191 -3.96 13.90 -16.88
C TYR A 191 -5.23 14.75 -16.80
N GLN A 192 -5.35 15.70 -17.72
CA GLN A 192 -6.57 16.50 -17.84
C GLN A 192 -7.73 15.60 -18.28
N GLY A 193 -8.87 15.71 -17.59
CA GLY A 193 -10.10 14.99 -17.93
C GLY A 193 -10.11 13.51 -17.54
N LEU A 194 -9.12 13.02 -16.78
CA LEU A 194 -9.15 11.66 -16.24
C LEU A 194 -10.39 11.50 -15.35
N GLN A 195 -11.30 10.61 -15.77
CA GLN A 195 -12.49 10.29 -15.01
C GLN A 195 -12.13 9.46 -13.78
N VAL A 196 -12.84 9.71 -12.69
CA VAL A 196 -12.78 8.92 -11.46
C VAL A 196 -14.13 8.25 -11.23
N THR A 197 -14.10 7.06 -10.65
CA THR A 197 -15.30 6.30 -10.28
C THR A 197 -15.16 5.75 -8.86
N GLN A 198 -16.18 5.06 -8.38
CA GLN A 198 -16.28 4.51 -7.04
C GLN A 198 -17.12 3.24 -6.99
N ALA A 199 -16.94 2.42 -5.97
CA ALA A 199 -17.58 1.11 -5.85
C ALA A 199 -19.12 1.18 -5.86
N CYS A 200 -19.74 2.13 -5.14
CA CYS A 200 -21.20 2.25 -5.06
C CYS A 200 -21.84 2.54 -6.43
N ALA A 201 -21.17 3.31 -7.28
CA ALA A 201 -21.62 3.61 -8.64
C ALA A 201 -21.54 2.40 -9.60
N LEU A 202 -20.82 1.34 -9.19
CA LEU A 202 -20.64 0.11 -9.95
C LEU A 202 -21.50 -1.05 -9.43
N GLY A 203 -22.42 -0.77 -8.49
CA GLY A 203 -23.32 -1.77 -7.94
C GLY A 203 -22.74 -2.59 -6.78
N VAL A 204 -21.58 -2.20 -6.23
CA VAL A 204 -21.04 -2.81 -5.01
C VAL A 204 -21.87 -2.34 -3.82
N THR A 205 -22.52 -3.30 -3.14
CA THR A 205 -23.44 -3.04 -2.02
C THR A 205 -22.83 -3.28 -0.64
N ALA A 206 -21.63 -3.85 -0.58
CA ALA A 206 -20.90 -4.04 0.67
C ALA A 206 -20.56 -2.70 1.32
N ASN A 207 -20.62 -2.64 2.64
CA ASN A 207 -20.30 -1.41 3.36
C ASN A 207 -18.78 -1.20 3.45
N LEU A 208 -18.39 0.01 3.84
CA LEU A 208 -16.98 0.41 3.91
C LEU A 208 -16.14 -0.51 4.80
N ASN A 209 -16.66 -0.96 5.94
CA ASN A 209 -15.91 -1.80 6.89
C ASN A 209 -15.65 -3.20 6.30
N GLU A 210 -16.63 -3.77 5.60
CA GLU A 210 -16.50 -5.05 4.89
C GLU A 210 -15.44 -4.97 3.80
N LEU A 211 -15.54 -3.96 2.93
CA LEU A 211 -14.57 -3.74 1.86
C LEU A 211 -13.17 -3.44 2.41
N GLN A 212 -13.07 -2.72 3.53
CA GLN A 212 -11.80 -2.44 4.20
C GLN A 212 -11.16 -3.72 4.75
N ALA A 213 -11.95 -4.60 5.37
CA ALA A 213 -11.45 -5.88 5.88
C ALA A 213 -11.01 -6.81 4.74
N GLN A 214 -11.81 -6.92 3.68
CA GLN A 214 -11.48 -7.74 2.51
C GLN A 214 -10.23 -7.22 1.78
N LEU A 215 -10.13 -5.90 1.57
CA LEU A 215 -8.94 -5.29 0.97
C LEU A 215 -7.67 -5.58 1.78
N ALA A 216 -7.75 -5.48 3.11
CA ALA A 216 -6.63 -5.79 3.99
C ALA A 216 -6.19 -7.26 3.88
N GLN A 217 -7.14 -8.19 3.81
CA GLN A 217 -6.82 -9.60 3.56
C GLN A 217 -6.20 -9.82 2.20
N ASN A 218 -6.74 -9.20 1.14
CA ASN A 218 -6.19 -9.33 -0.22
C ASN A 218 -4.76 -8.79 -0.29
N LEU A 219 -4.47 -7.68 0.39
CA LEU A 219 -3.11 -7.14 0.51
C LEU A 219 -2.16 -8.13 1.20
N ILE A 220 -2.56 -8.69 2.35
CA ILE A 220 -1.74 -9.67 3.09
C ILE A 220 -1.51 -10.93 2.23
N HIS A 221 -2.57 -11.48 1.63
CA HIS A 221 -2.46 -12.65 0.76
C HIS A 221 -1.56 -12.35 -0.46
N GLY A 222 -1.70 -11.18 -1.08
CA GLY A 222 -0.86 -10.76 -2.20
C GLY A 222 0.63 -10.69 -1.82
N LEU A 223 0.95 -10.10 -0.67
CA LEU A 223 2.32 -10.05 -0.14
C LEU A 223 2.89 -11.46 0.14
N GLN A 224 2.07 -12.34 0.74
CA GLN A 224 2.48 -13.71 1.05
C GLN A 224 2.69 -14.57 -0.20
N ARG A 225 1.80 -14.43 -1.20
CA ARG A 225 1.96 -15.06 -2.53
C ARG A 225 3.25 -14.62 -3.21
N HIS A 226 3.54 -13.31 -3.19
CA HIS A 226 4.81 -12.78 -3.72
C HIS A 226 6.01 -13.42 -3.04
N LEU A 227 6.04 -13.43 -1.71
CA LEU A 227 7.14 -13.98 -0.93
C LEU A 227 7.37 -15.49 -1.21
N ALA A 228 6.29 -16.26 -1.31
CA ALA A 228 6.36 -17.68 -1.65
C ALA A 228 6.99 -17.91 -3.04
N SER A 229 6.60 -17.12 -4.04
CA SER A 229 7.14 -17.21 -5.41
C SER A 229 8.62 -16.79 -5.50
N ALA A 230 9.04 -15.83 -4.68
CA ALA A 230 10.44 -15.39 -4.60
C ALA A 230 11.34 -16.47 -3.96
N GLY A 231 10.79 -17.35 -3.11
CA GLY A 231 11.50 -18.47 -2.52
C GLY A 231 11.76 -19.63 -3.49
N THR A 232 10.87 -19.83 -4.47
CA THR A 232 10.98 -20.91 -5.48
C THR A 232 11.92 -20.58 -6.64
N ALA A 233 12.21 -19.30 -6.90
CA ALA A 233 13.09 -18.87 -8.00
C ALA A 233 14.61 -19.05 -7.72
N HIS A 234 14.97 -19.63 -6.57
CA HIS A 234 16.36 -19.87 -6.14
C HIS A 234 16.64 -21.35 -5.81
N GLN A 235 15.82 -22.27 -6.31
CA GLN A 235 16.11 -23.71 -6.32
C GLN A 235 16.35 -24.19 -7.75
#